data_AF-A0A8C4LA48-F1
#
_entry.id   AF-A0A8C4LA48-F1
#
_cell.length_a   1.000
_cell.length_b   1.000
_cell.length_c   1.000
_cell.angle_alpha   90.00
_cell.angle_beta   90.00
_cell.angle_gamma   90.00
#
_symmetry.space_group_name_H-M   'P 1'
#
loop_
_entity.id
_entity.type
_entity.pdbx_description
1 polymer ?
#
loop_
_entity_poly.entity_id
_entity_poly.type
_entity_poly.pdbx_seq_one_letter_code
_entity_poly.pdbx_strand_id
1 'polypeptide(L)'
;MSEADRRRRSTRKSKTISTPMTTRIHAILEKEMVREFLAEFLSTYVMMMFGLGSVAHMVVGDKFGSFLGVNLGFGFGVTMGVHVAGNISGAHMNAALTFTNCALGRMSWKKFPVYVLGQFVGSFLAAATIYCLFYQAIMDYSGGYLTVTGPKATANIFATYLPDHMTLWRGFLDEVLVTGMLQLCLFAITDKRNNPALQGTQALVIGILVVVIGVSLGMNTGYAINPSRDLPPRFFTFLAGWGIQVFRAKDWWWVPVVAPPLGAYLGGIIYLVFIGSSNPWEAQMLENPGAYEDRRISVLPKTSSYPPNSSSLTPVSVSPSSRPSIRPVPPLGDSVNLEQF
;
A
#
# COMPACT_ATOMS: atom_id res chain seq x y z
N MET A 1 -52.71 -35.03 14.33
CA MET A 1 -51.28 -34.90 14.75
C MET A 1 -51.10 -33.48 15.28
N SER A 2 -50.86 -33.36 16.59
CA SER A 2 -50.88 -32.09 17.33
C SER A 2 -49.72 -31.16 16.95
N GLU A 3 -50.00 -29.86 16.93
CA GLU A 3 -49.07 -28.74 16.69
C GLU A 3 -47.87 -28.70 17.67
N ALA A 4 -47.94 -29.50 18.74
CA ALA A 4 -46.84 -29.75 19.68
C ALA A 4 -45.63 -30.50 19.07
N ASP A 5 -45.82 -31.29 18.00
CA ASP A 5 -44.72 -32.04 17.38
C ASP A 5 -43.92 -31.24 16.35
N ARG A 6 -44.47 -30.14 15.81
CA ARG A 6 -43.73 -29.26 14.89
C ARG A 6 -42.74 -28.34 15.61
N ARG A 7 -42.93 -28.07 16.91
CA ARG A 7 -42.04 -27.18 17.68
C ARG A 7 -40.79 -27.87 18.23
N ARG A 8 -40.68 -29.20 18.17
CA ARG A 8 -39.49 -29.94 18.65
C ARG A 8 -38.35 -30.07 17.64
N ARG A 9 -38.51 -29.61 16.39
CA ARG A 9 -37.47 -29.71 15.35
C ARG A 9 -36.65 -28.44 15.08
N SER A 10 -36.89 -27.33 15.78
CA SER A 10 -36.31 -26.01 15.42
C SER A 10 -35.19 -25.48 16.34
N THR A 11 -34.66 -26.28 17.26
CA THR A 11 -33.58 -25.82 18.17
C THR A 11 -32.42 -26.79 18.28
N ARG A 12 -32.01 -27.41 17.18
CA ARG A 12 -30.63 -27.93 17.10
C ARG A 12 -29.76 -26.80 16.53
N LYS A 13 -29.45 -25.80 17.37
CA LYS A 13 -28.26 -24.97 17.14
C LYS A 13 -27.12 -25.96 16.99
N SER A 14 -26.61 -26.11 15.77
CA SER A 14 -25.36 -26.82 15.53
C SER A 14 -24.29 -26.03 16.28
N LYS A 15 -24.04 -26.40 17.54
CA LYS A 15 -22.79 -26.04 18.21
C LYS A 15 -21.74 -26.80 17.43
N THR A 16 -21.15 -26.15 16.44
CA THR A 16 -19.92 -26.61 15.81
C THR A 16 -18.94 -26.82 16.96
N ILE A 17 -18.71 -28.07 17.34
CA ILE A 17 -17.73 -28.45 18.35
C ILE A 17 -16.38 -28.10 17.71
N SER A 18 -15.88 -26.88 17.94
CA SER A 18 -14.51 -26.55 17.59
C SER A 18 -13.61 -27.45 18.44
N THR A 19 -12.90 -28.36 17.78
CA THR A 19 -11.88 -29.19 18.40
C THR A 19 -10.89 -28.33 19.20
N PRO A 20 -10.34 -28.80 20.33
CA PRO A 20 -9.41 -28.02 21.16
C PRO A 20 -8.23 -27.40 20.38
N MET A 21 -7.82 -28.05 19.29
CA MET A 21 -6.78 -27.59 18.37
C MET A 21 -7.19 -26.34 17.58
N THR A 22 -8.44 -26.26 17.07
CA THR A 22 -8.91 -25.09 16.31
C THR A 22 -9.08 -23.87 17.22
N THR A 23 -9.52 -24.06 18.47
CA THR A 23 -9.58 -22.98 19.46
C THR A 23 -8.18 -22.44 19.81
N ARG A 24 -7.16 -23.31 19.92
CA ARG A 24 -5.78 -22.87 20.17
C ARG A 24 -5.17 -22.10 19.01
N ILE A 25 -5.41 -22.53 17.77
CA ILE A 25 -4.94 -21.81 16.57
C ILE A 25 -5.58 -20.42 16.50
N HIS A 26 -6.90 -20.32 16.73
CA HIS A 26 -7.58 -19.02 16.79
C HIS A 26 -6.97 -18.09 17.84
N ALA A 27 -6.72 -18.58 19.05
CA ALA A 27 -6.10 -17.76 20.11
C ALA A 27 -4.68 -17.29 19.76
N ILE A 28 -3.91 -18.06 18.99
CA ILE A 28 -2.58 -17.62 18.50
C ILE A 28 -2.74 -16.56 17.42
N LEU A 29 -3.66 -16.76 16.47
CA LEU A 29 -3.95 -15.83 15.39
C LEU A 29 -4.55 -14.50 15.89
N GLU A 30 -5.15 -14.49 17.07
CA GLU A 30 -5.66 -13.26 17.70
C GLU A 30 -4.55 -12.38 18.31
N LYS A 31 -3.36 -12.94 18.53
CA LYS A 31 -2.23 -12.17 19.06
C LYS A 31 -1.84 -11.06 18.08
N GLU A 32 -1.77 -9.84 18.59
CA GLU A 32 -1.50 -8.62 17.80
C GLU A 32 -0.29 -8.77 16.86
N MET A 33 0.87 -9.19 17.38
CA MET A 33 2.08 -9.37 16.57
C MET A 33 1.93 -10.43 15.47
N VAL A 34 1.13 -11.47 15.69
CA VAL A 34 0.86 -12.49 14.66
C VAL A 34 -0.03 -11.91 13.56
N ARG A 35 -1.04 -11.11 13.94
CA ARG A 35 -1.91 -10.42 12.97
C ARG A 35 -1.13 -9.42 12.14
N GLU A 36 -0.25 -8.64 12.77
CA GLU A 36 0.62 -7.68 12.10
C GLU A 36 1.59 -8.38 11.14
N PHE A 37 2.21 -9.49 11.59
CA PHE A 37 3.06 -10.33 10.74
C PHE A 37 2.31 -10.79 9.48
N LEU A 38 1.12 -11.36 9.65
CA LEU A 38 0.32 -11.88 8.53
C LEU A 38 -0.17 -10.77 7.60
N ALA A 39 -0.50 -9.60 8.15
CA ALA A 39 -0.90 -8.43 7.39
C ALA A 39 0.27 -7.89 6.55
N GLU A 40 1.45 -7.71 7.14
CA GLU A 40 2.67 -7.29 6.44
C GLU A 40 3.13 -8.33 5.40
N PHE A 41 3.00 -9.62 5.71
CA PHE A 41 3.24 -10.71 4.77
C PHE A 41 2.35 -10.58 3.53
N LEU A 42 1.03 -10.51 3.72
CA LEU A 42 0.08 -10.55 2.62
C LEU A 42 0.11 -9.25 1.79
N SER A 43 0.21 -8.09 2.46
CA SER A 43 0.33 -6.80 1.76
C SER A 43 1.61 -6.69 0.95
N THR A 44 2.76 -7.11 1.51
CA THR A 44 4.03 -7.12 0.76
C THR A 44 3.97 -8.13 -0.38
N TYR A 45 3.39 -9.32 -0.18
CA TYR A 45 3.19 -10.31 -1.22
C TYR A 45 2.38 -9.73 -2.40
N VAL A 46 1.24 -9.08 -2.11
CA VAL A 46 0.38 -8.46 -3.13
C VAL A 46 1.12 -7.35 -3.89
N MET A 47 1.80 -6.45 -3.17
CA MET A 47 2.61 -5.39 -3.78
C MET A 47 3.67 -5.97 -4.72
N MET A 48 4.38 -7.01 -4.28
CA MET A 48 5.45 -7.64 -5.06
C MET A 48 4.92 -8.45 -6.25
N MET A 49 3.77 -9.10 -6.14
CA MET A 49 3.14 -9.79 -7.27
C MET A 49 2.86 -8.81 -8.43
N PHE A 50 2.27 -7.65 -8.13
CA PHE A 50 1.99 -6.64 -9.16
C PHE A 50 3.27 -5.96 -9.67
N GLY A 51 4.17 -5.58 -8.75
CA GLY A 51 5.44 -4.95 -9.09
C GLY A 51 6.32 -5.86 -9.95
N LEU A 52 6.73 -7.02 -9.45
CA LEU A 52 7.59 -7.96 -10.18
C LEU A 52 6.93 -8.48 -11.46
N GLY A 53 5.61 -8.73 -11.43
CA GLY A 53 4.85 -9.12 -12.62
C GLY A 53 4.89 -8.06 -13.73
N SER A 54 4.84 -6.77 -13.38
CA SER A 54 4.97 -5.69 -14.36
C SER A 54 6.40 -5.58 -14.93
N VAL A 55 7.44 -5.86 -14.14
CA VAL A 55 8.82 -5.93 -14.64
C VAL A 55 8.99 -7.14 -15.57
N ALA A 56 8.40 -8.29 -15.22
CA ALA A 56 8.41 -9.46 -16.09
C ALA A 56 7.75 -9.14 -17.44
N HIS A 57 6.61 -8.43 -17.45
CA HIS A 57 6.02 -7.95 -18.71
C HIS A 57 6.97 -7.06 -19.52
N MET A 58 7.70 -6.15 -18.86
CA MET A 58 8.68 -5.29 -19.54
C MET A 58 9.88 -6.05 -20.10
N VAL A 59 10.37 -7.08 -19.40
CA VAL A 59 11.59 -7.80 -19.79
C VAL A 59 11.30 -8.91 -20.80
N VAL A 60 10.28 -9.75 -20.55
CA VAL A 60 10.01 -10.95 -21.35
C VAL A 60 8.70 -10.87 -22.15
N GLY A 61 7.90 -9.83 -21.96
CA GLY A 61 6.61 -9.64 -22.63
C GLY A 61 6.68 -8.91 -23.97
N ASP A 62 7.87 -8.66 -24.52
CA ASP A 62 8.07 -7.96 -25.80
C ASP A 62 7.29 -6.63 -25.88
N LYS A 63 6.21 -6.57 -26.66
CA LYS A 63 5.39 -5.35 -26.87
C LYS A 63 4.37 -5.07 -25.76
N PHE A 64 4.19 -6.00 -24.82
CA PHE A 64 3.16 -5.87 -23.78
C PHE A 64 3.63 -5.10 -22.54
N GLY A 65 4.94 -4.84 -22.41
CA GLY A 65 5.52 -4.15 -21.26
C GLY A 65 6.19 -2.83 -21.62
N SER A 66 6.27 -1.93 -20.64
CA SER A 66 6.96 -0.65 -20.76
C SER A 66 7.42 -0.17 -19.38
N PHE A 67 8.37 0.77 -19.34
CA PHE A 67 8.81 1.37 -18.08
C PHE A 67 7.67 2.05 -17.32
N LEU A 68 6.75 2.73 -18.04
CA LEU A 68 5.55 3.29 -17.43
C LEU A 68 4.64 2.20 -16.82
N GLY A 69 4.50 1.06 -17.50
CA GLY A 69 3.77 -0.10 -16.98
C GLY A 69 4.35 -0.60 -15.66
N VAL A 70 5.68 -0.58 -15.50
CA VAL A 70 6.34 -0.93 -14.23
C VAL A 70 5.99 0.05 -13.12
N ASN A 71 6.03 1.35 -13.43
CA ASN A 71 5.70 2.41 -12.46
C ASN A 71 4.24 2.31 -11.99
N LEU A 72 3.31 2.09 -12.91
CA LEU A 72 1.89 1.86 -12.60
C LEU A 72 1.67 0.57 -11.80
N GLY A 73 2.35 -0.51 -12.19
CA GLY A 73 2.26 -1.82 -11.54
C GLY A 73 2.73 -1.79 -10.09
N PHE A 74 3.90 -1.20 -9.81
CA PHE A 74 4.38 -1.00 -8.44
C PHE A 74 3.49 -0.04 -7.65
N GLY A 75 3.14 1.11 -8.23
CA GLY A 75 2.34 2.12 -7.52
C GLY A 75 0.96 1.61 -7.11
N PHE A 76 0.20 1.02 -8.04
CA PHE A 76 -1.10 0.46 -7.68
C PHE A 76 -1.00 -0.87 -6.93
N GLY A 77 0.10 -1.61 -7.06
CA GLY A 77 0.43 -2.73 -6.18
C GLY A 77 0.55 -2.29 -4.72
N VAL A 78 1.21 -1.17 -4.46
CA VAL A 78 1.26 -0.52 -3.13
C VAL A 78 -0.14 -0.12 -2.67
N THR A 79 -0.97 0.50 -3.53
CA THR A 79 -2.37 0.84 -3.20
C THR A 79 -3.13 -0.38 -2.70
N MET A 80 -3.03 -1.51 -3.41
CA MET A 80 -3.72 -2.74 -3.01
C MET A 80 -3.16 -3.30 -1.69
N GLY A 81 -1.84 -3.25 -1.50
CA GLY A 81 -1.23 -3.66 -0.24
C GLY A 81 -1.69 -2.80 0.95
N VAL A 82 -1.87 -1.49 0.78
CA VAL A 82 -2.46 -0.61 1.80
C VAL A 82 -3.91 -1.02 2.11
N HIS A 83 -4.73 -1.35 1.11
CA HIS A 83 -6.08 -1.85 1.36
C HIS A 83 -6.10 -3.19 2.10
N VAL A 84 -5.13 -4.06 1.85
CA VAL A 84 -5.00 -5.38 2.51
C VAL A 84 -4.68 -5.26 3.99
N ALA A 85 -3.73 -4.39 4.36
CA ALA A 85 -3.13 -4.40 5.70
C ALA A 85 -3.25 -3.08 6.50
N GLY A 86 -3.75 -2.00 5.88
CA GLY A 86 -3.69 -0.65 6.44
C GLY A 86 -4.32 -0.53 7.83
N ASN A 87 -5.47 -1.16 8.04
CA ASN A 87 -6.17 -1.13 9.34
C ASN A 87 -5.63 -2.14 10.38
N ILE A 88 -4.69 -3.02 10.00
CA ILE A 88 -4.15 -4.05 10.89
C ILE A 88 -2.74 -3.68 11.32
N SER A 89 -1.82 -3.50 10.38
CA SER A 89 -0.41 -3.22 10.64
C SER A 89 0.01 -1.78 10.31
N GLY A 90 -0.84 -1.03 9.62
CA GLY A 90 -0.47 0.22 8.95
C GLY A 90 0.06 0.03 7.53
N ALA A 91 0.17 -1.22 7.06
CA ALA A 91 0.68 -1.60 5.74
C ALA A 91 2.04 -0.94 5.41
N HIS A 92 3.05 -1.18 6.24
CA HIS A 92 4.37 -0.62 5.99
C HIS A 92 4.96 -1.17 4.70
N MET A 93 4.89 -2.49 4.51
CA MET A 93 5.40 -3.24 3.34
C MET A 93 6.88 -3.01 3.03
N ASN A 94 7.58 -2.30 3.91
CA ASN A 94 8.88 -1.71 3.67
C ASN A 94 9.68 -1.62 4.97
N ALA A 95 10.83 -2.30 5.00
CA ALA A 95 11.69 -2.33 6.17
C ALA A 95 12.26 -0.95 6.53
N ALA A 96 12.49 -0.06 5.55
CA ALA A 96 12.97 1.30 5.78
C ALA A 96 11.90 2.19 6.46
N LEU A 97 10.64 2.08 6.03
CA LEU A 97 9.52 2.78 6.68
C LEU A 97 9.26 2.22 8.08
N THR A 98 9.37 0.89 8.24
CA THR A 98 9.24 0.20 9.53
C THR A 98 10.33 0.67 10.51
N PHE A 99 11.58 0.72 10.06
CA PHE A 99 12.72 1.25 10.81
C PHE A 99 12.48 2.71 11.21
N THR A 100 12.07 3.56 10.26
CA THR A 100 11.88 4.99 10.50
C THR A 100 10.76 5.27 11.50
N ASN A 101 9.65 4.55 11.42
CA ASN A 101 8.59 4.65 12.42
C ASN A 101 9.06 4.23 13.82
N CYS A 102 9.95 3.24 13.94
CA CYS A 102 10.58 2.92 15.23
C CYS A 102 11.54 4.00 15.70
N ALA A 103 12.44 4.48 14.83
CA ALA A 103 13.44 5.49 15.15
C ALA A 103 12.81 6.83 15.57
N LEU A 104 11.67 7.19 14.98
CA LEU A 104 10.91 8.40 15.32
C LEU A 104 9.88 8.18 16.45
N GLY A 105 9.91 7.05 17.14
CA GLY A 105 9.07 6.77 18.31
C GLY A 105 7.58 6.53 18.00
N ARG A 106 7.22 6.28 16.74
CA ARG A 106 5.84 6.01 16.28
C ARG A 106 5.46 4.53 16.38
N MET A 107 6.44 3.64 16.54
CA MET A 107 6.25 2.20 16.71
C MET A 107 7.27 1.58 17.66
N SER A 108 6.88 0.59 18.45
CA SER A 108 7.80 -0.13 19.33
C SER A 108 8.84 -0.94 18.55
N TRP A 109 10.11 -0.85 18.95
CA TRP A 109 11.20 -1.67 18.41
C TRP A 109 10.97 -3.18 18.53
N LYS A 110 10.12 -3.64 19.46
CA LYS A 110 9.76 -5.07 19.58
C LYS A 110 8.99 -5.58 18.35
N LYS A 111 8.25 -4.70 17.66
CA LYS A 111 7.49 -5.04 16.44
C LYS A 111 8.36 -5.06 15.20
N PHE A 112 9.47 -4.32 15.18
CA PHE A 112 10.38 -4.22 14.04
C PHE A 112 10.77 -5.58 13.41
N PRO A 113 11.32 -6.55 14.15
CA PRO A 113 11.71 -7.84 13.56
C PRO A 113 10.52 -8.65 13.04
N VAL A 114 9.34 -8.50 13.66
CA VAL A 114 8.10 -9.19 13.25
C VAL A 114 7.64 -8.65 11.90
N TYR A 115 7.61 -7.32 11.74
CA TYR A 115 7.23 -6.67 10.49
C TYR A 115 8.20 -7.03 9.37
N VAL A 116 9.50 -6.86 9.60
CA VAL A 116 10.53 -7.14 8.57
C VAL A 116 10.50 -8.61 8.15
N LEU A 117 10.31 -9.54 9.09
CA LEU A 117 10.18 -10.96 8.75
C LEU A 117 8.95 -11.23 7.89
N GLY A 118 7.79 -10.65 8.23
CA GLY A 118 6.57 -10.78 7.44
C GLY A 118 6.76 -10.27 6.02
N GLN A 119 7.31 -9.07 5.89
CA GLN A 119 7.61 -8.44 4.59
C GLN A 119 8.59 -9.28 3.77
N PHE A 120 9.67 -9.77 4.39
CA PHE A 120 10.70 -10.55 3.70
C PHE A 120 10.16 -11.88 3.18
N VAL A 121 9.40 -12.60 4.01
CA VAL A 121 8.78 -13.88 3.61
C VAL A 121 7.74 -13.63 2.51
N GLY A 122 6.93 -12.57 2.62
CA GLY A 122 5.93 -12.21 1.61
C GLY A 122 6.56 -11.89 0.26
N SER A 123 7.62 -11.08 0.27
CA SER A 123 8.35 -10.68 -0.93
C SER A 123 9.10 -11.85 -1.58
N PHE A 124 9.76 -12.70 -0.79
CA PHE A 124 10.43 -13.91 -1.28
C PHE A 124 9.44 -14.87 -1.96
N LEU A 125 8.29 -15.13 -1.33
CA LEU A 125 7.26 -16.00 -1.92
C LEU A 125 6.60 -15.38 -3.15
N ALA A 126 6.41 -14.06 -3.19
CA ALA A 126 5.92 -13.39 -4.40
C ALA A 126 6.91 -13.54 -5.56
N ALA A 127 8.22 -13.42 -5.31
CA ALA A 127 9.25 -13.67 -6.32
C ALA A 127 9.20 -15.11 -6.85
N ALA A 128 9.06 -16.10 -5.95
CA ALA A 128 8.89 -17.50 -6.34
C ALA A 128 7.63 -17.72 -7.18
N THR A 129 6.49 -17.15 -6.77
CA THR A 129 5.24 -17.23 -7.54
C THR A 129 5.39 -16.62 -8.93
N ILE A 130 5.98 -15.43 -9.04
CA ILE A 130 6.20 -14.78 -10.34
C ILE A 130 7.13 -15.60 -11.23
N TYR A 131 8.20 -16.16 -10.67
CA TYR A 131 9.06 -17.07 -11.42
C TYR A 131 8.30 -18.28 -11.95
N CYS A 132 7.45 -18.91 -11.13
CA CYS A 132 6.62 -20.03 -11.58
C CYS A 132 5.62 -19.63 -12.68
N LEU A 133 4.96 -18.48 -12.53
CA LEU A 133 3.97 -17.99 -13.51
C LEU A 133 4.62 -17.62 -14.85
N PHE A 134 5.82 -17.05 -14.82
CA PHE A 134 6.55 -16.59 -16.00
C PHE A 134 7.65 -17.58 -16.45
N TYR A 135 7.69 -18.80 -15.90
CA TYR A 135 8.79 -19.74 -16.09
C TYR A 135 9.11 -19.96 -17.57
N GLN A 136 8.10 -20.30 -18.37
CA GLN A 136 8.27 -20.55 -19.80
C GLN A 136 8.75 -19.30 -20.55
N ALA A 137 8.16 -18.14 -20.27
CA ALA A 137 8.54 -16.87 -20.91
C ALA A 137 10.00 -16.47 -20.57
N ILE A 138 10.44 -16.69 -19.32
CA ILE A 138 11.82 -16.44 -18.90
C ILE A 138 12.78 -17.41 -19.61
N MET A 139 12.44 -18.70 -19.68
CA MET A 139 13.27 -19.69 -20.36
C MET A 139 13.40 -19.40 -21.86
N ASP A 140 12.30 -19.08 -22.54
CA ASP A 140 12.29 -18.79 -23.97
C ASP A 140 13.07 -17.51 -24.30
N TYR A 141 12.86 -16.44 -23.51
CA TYR A 141 13.59 -15.18 -23.67
C TYR A 141 15.11 -15.36 -23.49
N SER A 142 15.49 -16.04 -22.41
CA SER A 142 16.89 -16.23 -22.02
C SER A 142 17.60 -17.36 -22.78
N GLY A 143 16.87 -18.20 -23.51
CA GLY A 143 17.42 -19.42 -24.12
C GLY A 143 17.84 -20.48 -23.08
N GLY A 144 17.20 -20.49 -21.91
CA GLY A 144 17.50 -21.38 -20.80
C GLY A 144 18.64 -20.92 -19.87
N TYR A 145 19.25 -19.76 -20.12
CA TYR A 145 20.39 -19.26 -19.34
C TYR A 145 19.99 -18.11 -18.41
N LEU A 146 19.95 -18.40 -17.11
CA LEU A 146 19.59 -17.43 -16.07
C LEU A 146 20.76 -16.48 -15.76
N THR A 147 20.82 -15.35 -16.45
CA THR A 147 21.92 -14.37 -16.33
C THR A 147 21.52 -13.10 -15.58
N VAL A 148 22.52 -12.49 -14.91
CA VAL A 148 22.36 -11.27 -14.10
C VAL A 148 22.62 -10.00 -14.91
N THR A 149 23.55 -10.06 -15.86
CA THR A 149 23.95 -8.95 -16.72
C THR A 149 23.97 -9.39 -18.18
N GLY A 150 23.96 -8.42 -19.10
CA GLY A 150 23.95 -8.66 -20.54
C GLY A 150 22.57 -8.48 -21.18
N PRO A 151 22.49 -8.65 -22.51
CA PRO A 151 21.31 -8.27 -23.30
C PRO A 151 20.07 -9.14 -23.04
N LYS A 152 20.26 -10.33 -22.44
CA LYS A 152 19.20 -11.27 -22.07
C LYS A 152 19.13 -11.52 -20.56
N ALA A 153 19.61 -10.57 -19.76
CA ALA A 153 19.53 -10.65 -18.31
C ALA A 153 18.08 -10.70 -17.85
N THR A 154 17.80 -11.56 -16.87
CA THR A 154 16.46 -11.77 -16.32
C THR A 154 16.41 -11.59 -14.80
N ALA A 155 17.55 -11.47 -14.13
CA ALA A 155 17.60 -11.26 -12.68
C ALA A 155 16.97 -9.91 -12.27
N ASN A 156 17.02 -8.92 -13.17
CA ASN A 156 16.45 -7.58 -13.00
C ASN A 156 14.91 -7.57 -12.92
N ILE A 157 14.25 -8.69 -13.27
CA ILE A 157 12.82 -8.88 -12.99
C ILE A 157 12.56 -8.83 -11.49
N PHE A 158 13.47 -9.40 -10.69
CA PHE A 158 13.25 -9.69 -9.27
C PHE A 158 13.87 -8.64 -8.34
N ALA A 159 15.11 -8.23 -8.61
CA ALA A 159 15.86 -7.27 -7.80
C ALA A 159 16.46 -6.16 -8.68
N THR A 160 16.82 -5.02 -8.09
CA THR A 160 17.41 -3.92 -8.85
C THR A 160 18.91 -4.15 -9.09
N TYR A 161 19.43 -3.55 -10.16
CA TYR A 161 20.85 -3.61 -10.52
C TYR A 161 21.29 -2.26 -11.03
N LEU A 162 22.51 -1.85 -10.64
CA LEU A 162 23.04 -0.55 -10.99
C LEU A 162 23.44 -0.49 -12.48
N PRO A 163 22.92 0.47 -13.27
CA PRO A 163 23.25 0.60 -14.69
C PRO A 163 24.71 1.06 -14.90
N ASP A 164 25.23 0.91 -16.12
CA ASP A 164 26.65 1.14 -16.44
C ASP A 164 27.10 2.59 -16.34
N HIS A 165 26.17 3.54 -16.50
CA HIS A 165 26.47 4.96 -16.35
C HIS A 165 26.54 5.43 -14.89
N MET A 166 26.22 4.55 -13.92
CA MET A 166 26.17 4.90 -12.49
C MET A 166 27.32 4.27 -11.70
N THR A 167 27.83 5.02 -10.72
CA THR A 167 28.78 4.52 -9.71
C THR A 167 28.05 4.14 -8.43
N LEU A 168 28.66 3.27 -7.61
CA LEU A 168 28.06 2.80 -6.36
C LEU A 168 27.69 3.95 -5.41
N TRP A 169 28.57 4.96 -5.30
CA TRP A 169 28.30 6.17 -4.52
C TRP A 169 27.09 6.95 -5.04
N ARG A 170 26.97 7.15 -6.36
CA ARG A 170 25.82 7.86 -6.95
C ARG A 170 24.54 7.06 -6.75
N GLY A 171 24.58 5.74 -6.86
CA GLY A 171 23.43 4.88 -6.57
C GLY A 171 23.03 4.92 -5.09
N PHE A 172 24.00 5.00 -4.17
CA PHE A 172 23.73 5.19 -2.74
C PHE A 172 23.04 6.53 -2.47
N LEU A 173 23.56 7.62 -3.04
CA LEU A 173 22.96 8.95 -2.91
C LEU A 173 21.53 8.98 -3.48
N ASP A 174 21.33 8.38 -4.64
CA ASP A 174 20.01 8.26 -5.29
C ASP A 174 19.01 7.53 -4.38
N GLU A 175 19.35 6.33 -3.87
CA GLU A 175 18.48 5.58 -2.96
C GLU A 175 18.18 6.32 -1.63
N VAL A 176 19.15 7.06 -1.07
CA VAL A 176 18.92 7.92 0.11
C VAL A 176 17.91 9.02 -0.22
N LEU A 177 18.11 9.76 -1.31
CA LEU A 177 17.26 10.90 -1.67
C LEU A 177 15.85 10.46 -2.06
N VAL A 178 15.73 9.43 -2.91
CA VAL A 178 14.43 8.93 -3.38
C VAL A 178 13.62 8.35 -2.22
N THR A 179 14.25 7.59 -1.31
CA THR A 179 13.54 7.07 -0.13
C THR A 179 13.18 8.18 0.87
N GLY A 180 14.02 9.22 0.99
CA GLY A 180 13.69 10.41 1.78
C GLY A 180 12.47 11.14 1.25
N MET A 181 12.36 11.32 -0.07
CA MET A 181 11.19 11.89 -0.73
C MET A 181 9.94 11.03 -0.50
N LEU A 182 10.06 9.71 -0.60
CA LEU A 182 8.98 8.78 -0.25
C LEU A 182 8.49 9.03 1.17
N GLN A 183 9.37 9.01 2.17
CA GLN A 183 8.97 9.14 3.57
C GLN A 183 8.39 10.51 3.91
N LEU A 184 8.97 11.59 3.36
CA LEU A 184 8.48 12.95 3.52
C LEU A 184 7.05 13.08 2.98
N CYS A 185 6.81 12.64 1.75
CA CYS A 185 5.48 12.68 1.13
C CYS A 185 4.49 11.75 1.83
N LEU A 186 4.91 10.58 2.30
CA LEU A 186 4.06 9.69 3.11
C LEU A 186 3.56 10.38 4.38
N PHE A 187 4.44 11.11 5.09
CA PHE A 187 4.01 11.90 6.24
C PHE A 187 3.08 13.03 5.84
N ALA A 188 3.35 13.75 4.75
CA ALA A 188 2.45 14.80 4.25
C ALA A 188 1.05 14.27 3.92
N ILE A 189 0.95 13.10 3.28
CA ILE A 189 -0.33 12.45 2.90
C ILE A 189 -1.13 12.00 4.13
N THR A 190 -0.44 11.60 5.21
CA THR A 190 -1.07 10.96 6.38
C THR A 190 -1.18 11.85 7.62
N ASP A 191 -0.51 13.01 7.66
CA ASP A 191 -0.59 13.94 8.78
C ASP A 191 -1.92 14.70 8.77
N LYS A 192 -2.80 14.33 9.70
CA LYS A 192 -4.11 14.95 9.91
C LYS A 192 -4.05 16.43 10.29
N ARG A 193 -2.88 16.95 10.66
CA ARG A 193 -2.67 18.36 11.05
C ARG A 193 -2.22 19.24 9.88
N ASN A 194 -1.91 18.64 8.73
CA ASN A 194 -1.57 19.34 7.51
C ASN A 194 -2.75 19.27 6.53
N ASN A 195 -2.49 19.13 5.23
CA ASN A 195 -3.49 18.83 4.20
C ASN A 195 -3.38 17.36 3.75
N PRO A 196 -3.87 16.39 4.56
CA PRO A 196 -3.76 14.97 4.24
C PRO A 196 -4.68 14.60 3.07
N ALA A 197 -4.48 13.41 2.52
CA ALA A 197 -5.48 12.83 1.62
C ALA A 197 -6.82 12.61 2.34
N LEU A 198 -7.91 12.71 1.58
CA LEU A 198 -9.26 12.49 2.09
C LEU A 198 -9.39 11.09 2.71
N GLN A 199 -10.26 10.96 3.72
CA GLN A 199 -10.49 9.67 4.36
C GLN A 199 -10.97 8.63 3.34
N GLY A 200 -10.25 7.49 3.29
CA GLY A 200 -10.52 6.40 2.36
C GLY A 200 -9.72 6.48 1.05
N THR A 201 -9.08 7.62 0.73
CA THR A 201 -8.29 7.79 -0.50
C THR A 201 -6.78 7.74 -0.27
N GLN A 202 -6.32 7.60 0.98
CA GLN A 202 -4.89 7.54 1.31
C GLN A 202 -4.16 6.46 0.52
N ALA A 203 -4.74 5.26 0.40
CA ALA A 203 -4.14 4.15 -0.34
C ALA A 203 -3.84 4.55 -1.80
N LEU A 204 -4.79 5.20 -2.47
CA LEU A 204 -4.64 5.62 -3.86
C LEU A 204 -3.54 6.67 -4.01
N VAL A 205 -3.53 7.69 -3.15
CA VAL A 205 -2.53 8.77 -3.21
C VAL A 205 -1.13 8.25 -2.89
N ILE A 206 -1.00 7.29 -1.96
CA ILE A 206 0.27 6.61 -1.67
C ILE A 206 0.75 5.82 -2.90
N GLY A 207 -0.14 5.13 -3.62
CA GLY A 207 0.24 4.45 -4.85
C GLY A 207 0.68 5.42 -5.94
N ILE A 208 -0.05 6.54 -6.13
CA ILE A 208 0.33 7.61 -7.08
C ILE A 208 1.71 8.17 -6.74
N LEU A 209 2.04 8.37 -5.46
CA LEU A 209 3.37 8.80 -5.05
C LEU A 209 4.45 7.84 -5.56
N VAL A 210 4.25 6.53 -5.44
CA VAL A 210 5.19 5.52 -5.96
C VAL A 210 5.26 5.54 -7.49
N VAL A 211 4.13 5.74 -8.19
CA VAL A 211 4.14 5.94 -9.66
C VAL A 211 5.02 7.12 -10.04
N VAL A 212 4.83 8.27 -9.38
CA VAL A 212 5.57 9.51 -9.67
C VAL A 212 7.05 9.33 -9.38
N ILE A 213 7.41 8.68 -8.27
CA ILE A 213 8.80 8.32 -7.97
C ILE A 213 9.41 7.49 -9.11
N GLY A 214 8.73 6.44 -9.57
CA GLY A 214 9.24 5.59 -10.65
C GLY A 214 9.43 6.35 -11.96
N VAL A 215 8.44 7.17 -12.35
CA VAL A 215 8.50 7.96 -13.59
C VAL A 215 9.61 9.02 -13.54
N SER A 216 9.77 9.71 -12.42
CA SER A 216 10.70 10.84 -12.31
C SER A 216 12.12 10.45 -11.91
N LEU A 217 12.28 9.41 -11.09
CA LEU A 217 13.53 9.10 -10.40
C LEU A 217 13.97 7.63 -10.58
N GLY A 218 13.21 6.83 -11.31
CA GLY A 218 13.43 5.39 -11.34
C GLY A 218 14.54 4.87 -12.25
N MET A 219 15.02 5.67 -13.20
CA MET A 219 15.98 5.21 -14.23
C MET A 219 17.37 4.86 -13.66
N ASN A 220 17.83 5.56 -12.63
CA ASN A 220 19.21 5.49 -12.15
C ASN A 220 19.51 4.20 -11.37
N THR A 221 18.54 3.70 -10.63
CA THR A 221 18.71 2.61 -9.65
C THR A 221 17.56 1.60 -9.67
N GLY A 222 16.50 1.86 -10.43
CA GLY A 222 15.27 1.07 -10.41
C GLY A 222 14.39 1.36 -9.19
N TYR A 223 14.62 2.48 -8.49
CA TYR A 223 13.88 2.94 -7.30
C TYR A 223 13.63 1.79 -6.32
N ALA A 224 14.69 1.17 -5.82
CA ALA A 224 14.54 0.04 -4.92
C ALA A 224 13.76 0.45 -3.67
N ILE A 225 14.17 1.57 -3.03
CA ILE A 225 13.51 2.35 -1.94
C ILE A 225 12.97 1.56 -0.75
N ASN A 226 13.22 0.26 -0.72
CA ASN A 226 12.60 -0.73 0.13
C ASN A 226 13.49 -1.97 0.20
N PRO A 227 14.17 -2.22 1.34
CA PRO A 227 14.99 -3.41 1.52
C PRO A 227 14.19 -4.72 1.33
N SER A 228 12.91 -4.72 1.71
CA SER A 228 11.99 -5.87 1.57
C SER A 228 11.62 -6.15 0.11
N ARG A 229 11.73 -5.16 -0.79
CA ARG A 229 11.46 -5.30 -2.24
C ARG A 229 12.67 -5.82 -3.01
N ASP A 230 13.88 -5.68 -2.47
CA ASP A 230 15.11 -6.00 -3.17
C ASP A 230 15.79 -7.27 -2.65
N LEU A 231 16.09 -7.31 -1.35
CA LEU A 231 16.91 -8.38 -0.78
C LEU A 231 16.24 -9.76 -0.81
N PRO A 232 14.94 -9.92 -0.45
CA PRO A 232 14.29 -11.23 -0.50
C PRO A 232 14.17 -11.81 -1.93
N PRO A 233 13.73 -11.06 -2.96
CA PRO A 233 13.75 -11.56 -4.34
C PRO A 233 15.16 -11.82 -4.88
N ARG A 234 16.17 -11.04 -4.46
CA ARG A 234 17.59 -11.30 -4.77
C ARG A 234 18.05 -12.64 -4.18
N PHE A 235 17.65 -12.92 -2.94
CA PHE A 235 17.94 -14.22 -2.32
C PHE A 235 17.18 -15.37 -3.01
N PHE A 236 15.94 -15.14 -3.44
CA PHE A 236 15.22 -16.10 -4.28
C PHE A 236 15.98 -16.42 -5.57
N THR A 237 16.39 -15.40 -6.34
CA THR A 237 17.13 -15.62 -7.61
C THR A 237 18.47 -16.31 -7.41
N PHE A 238 19.17 -16.06 -6.30
CA PHE A 238 20.35 -16.83 -5.91
C PHE A 238 20.04 -18.33 -5.82
N LEU A 239 18.97 -18.69 -5.09
CA LEU A 239 18.55 -20.09 -4.92
C LEU A 239 17.99 -20.71 -6.20
N ALA A 240 17.32 -19.92 -7.03
CA ALA A 240 16.66 -20.38 -8.25
C ALA A 240 17.61 -20.61 -9.44
N GLY A 241 18.90 -20.28 -9.29
CA GLY A 241 19.94 -20.67 -10.28
C GLY A 241 20.61 -19.52 -11.03
N TRP A 242 20.31 -18.25 -10.73
CA TRP A 242 21.11 -17.11 -11.25
C TRP A 242 22.51 -17.05 -10.63
N GLY A 243 22.72 -17.76 -9.52
CA GLY A 243 24.01 -17.92 -8.87
C GLY A 243 24.48 -16.69 -8.09
N ILE A 244 25.71 -16.75 -7.59
CA ILE A 244 26.29 -15.73 -6.69
C ILE A 244 26.40 -14.33 -7.31
N GLN A 245 26.31 -14.24 -8.65
CA GLN A 245 26.41 -12.97 -9.36
C GLN A 245 25.32 -11.97 -8.98
N VAL A 246 24.16 -12.44 -8.48
CA VAL A 246 23.10 -11.54 -7.97
C VAL A 246 23.58 -10.67 -6.80
N PHE A 247 24.64 -11.07 -6.10
CA PHE A 247 25.28 -10.30 -5.03
C PHE A 247 26.61 -9.66 -5.44
N ARG A 248 27.21 -10.05 -6.57
CA ARG A 248 28.53 -9.54 -7.01
C ARG A 248 28.45 -8.50 -8.13
N ALA A 249 27.31 -8.37 -8.81
CA ALA A 249 27.11 -7.37 -9.85
C ALA A 249 27.31 -5.96 -9.27
N LYS A 250 28.50 -5.37 -9.53
CA LYS A 250 28.98 -4.08 -8.99
C LYS A 250 28.87 -3.96 -7.46
N ASP A 251 28.83 -5.09 -6.75
CA ASP A 251 28.56 -5.18 -5.31
C ASP A 251 27.33 -4.36 -4.87
N TRP A 252 26.30 -4.26 -5.72
CA TRP A 252 25.16 -3.37 -5.54
C TRP A 252 24.24 -3.74 -4.37
N TRP A 253 24.13 -5.04 -4.03
CA TRP A 253 23.08 -5.61 -3.18
C TRP A 253 22.88 -4.95 -1.81
N TRP A 254 23.94 -4.39 -1.21
CA TRP A 254 23.87 -3.80 0.13
C TRP A 254 23.31 -2.38 0.10
N VAL A 255 23.39 -1.68 -1.04
CA VAL A 255 22.92 -0.30 -1.17
C VAL A 255 21.40 -0.21 -0.98
N PRO A 256 20.55 -0.99 -1.69
CA PRO A 256 19.11 -1.04 -1.44
C PRO A 256 18.70 -1.49 -0.02
N VAL A 257 19.64 -2.02 0.77
CA VAL A 257 19.38 -2.45 2.15
C VAL A 257 19.69 -1.34 3.14
N VAL A 258 20.78 -0.60 2.92
CA VAL A 258 21.31 0.39 3.88
C VAL A 258 20.91 1.82 3.54
N ALA A 259 20.89 2.20 2.26
CA ALA A 259 20.54 3.56 1.84
C ALA A 259 19.08 3.91 2.14
N PRO A 260 18.08 3.04 1.90
CA PRO A 260 16.68 3.41 2.13
C PRO A 260 16.34 3.72 3.60
N PRO A 261 16.75 2.93 4.62
CA PRO A 261 16.51 3.30 6.02
C PRO A 261 17.10 4.65 6.41
N LEU A 262 18.31 4.98 5.92
CA LEU A 262 18.93 6.29 6.14
C LEU A 262 18.12 7.40 5.47
N GLY A 263 17.76 7.22 4.20
CA GLY A 263 16.95 8.15 3.43
C GLY A 263 15.59 8.41 4.07
N ALA A 264 14.86 7.36 4.39
CA ALA A 264 13.56 7.44 5.06
C ALA A 264 13.68 8.21 6.39
N TYR A 265 14.66 7.87 7.23
CA TYR A 265 14.88 8.58 8.50
C TYR A 265 15.12 10.08 8.30
N LEU A 266 16.01 10.46 7.37
CA LEU A 266 16.28 11.86 7.03
C LEU A 266 15.03 12.57 6.49
N GLY A 267 14.30 11.96 5.57
CA GLY A 267 13.06 12.51 5.01
C GLY A 267 11.97 12.72 6.08
N GLY A 268 11.85 11.78 7.01
CA GLY A 268 10.95 11.89 8.16
C GLY A 268 11.34 13.04 9.11
N ILE A 269 12.63 13.18 9.41
CA ILE A 269 13.15 14.30 10.23
C ILE A 269 12.90 15.64 9.53
N ILE A 270 13.19 15.75 8.23
CA ILE A 270 12.94 16.96 7.44
C ILE A 270 11.46 17.35 7.52
N TYR A 271 10.54 16.40 7.31
CA TYR A 271 9.11 16.69 7.43
C TYR A 271 8.74 17.21 8.83
N LEU A 272 9.21 16.53 9.89
CA LEU A 272 8.87 16.89 11.26
C LEU A 272 9.41 18.28 11.65
N VAL A 273 10.64 18.60 11.27
CA VAL A 273 11.28 19.88 11.60
C VAL A 273 10.68 21.05 10.80
N PHE A 274 10.45 20.87 9.49
CA PHE A 274 10.03 21.97 8.63
C PHE A 274 8.51 22.17 8.59
N ILE A 275 7.74 21.08 8.64
CA ILE A 275 6.27 21.12 8.52
C ILE A 275 5.62 20.78 9.86
N GLY A 276 6.05 19.68 10.50
CA GLY A 276 5.45 19.20 11.74
C GLY A 276 5.54 20.18 12.91
N SER A 277 6.64 20.93 13.03
CA SER A 277 6.86 21.97 14.04
C SER A 277 6.09 23.27 13.77
N SER A 278 5.63 23.48 12.54
CA SER A 278 4.98 24.72 12.09
C SER A 278 3.48 24.75 12.35
N ASN A 279 2.87 23.61 12.71
CA ASN A 279 1.44 23.50 13.01
C ASN A 279 1.22 23.57 14.54
N PRO A 280 0.75 24.71 15.09
CA PRO A 280 0.58 24.87 16.53
C PRO A 280 -0.57 23.99 17.04
N TRP A 281 -0.37 23.43 18.24
CA TRP A 281 -1.35 22.60 18.96
C TRP A 281 -2.62 23.37 19.42
N GLU A 282 -2.61 24.71 19.37
CA GLU A 282 -3.57 25.55 20.11
C GLU A 282 -4.63 26.30 19.29
N ALA A 283 -4.50 26.46 17.97
CA ALA A 283 -5.43 27.33 17.22
C ALA A 283 -6.86 26.78 17.06
N GLN A 284 -7.04 25.45 17.09
CA GLN A 284 -8.38 24.83 16.99
C GLN A 284 -9.13 24.73 18.33
N MET A 285 -8.44 24.88 19.45
CA MET A 285 -9.04 24.76 20.80
C MET A 285 -9.72 26.06 21.25
N LEU A 286 -9.33 27.20 20.69
CA LEU A 286 -9.87 28.52 21.06
C LEU A 286 -11.05 28.96 20.18
N GLU A 287 -11.29 28.32 19.04
CA GLU A 287 -12.39 28.70 18.12
C GLU A 287 -13.72 27.98 18.40
N ASN A 288 -13.75 26.89 19.17
CA ASN A 288 -15.01 26.19 19.48
C ASN A 288 -15.06 25.59 20.91
N PRO A 289 -15.33 26.42 21.94
CA PRO A 289 -15.49 25.97 23.31
C PRO A 289 -16.68 25.00 23.52
N GLY A 290 -17.71 25.05 22.66
CA GLY A 290 -18.95 24.28 22.82
C GLY A 290 -18.88 22.80 22.42
N ALA A 291 -17.82 22.36 21.74
CA ALA A 291 -17.71 20.98 21.26
C ALA A 291 -17.31 19.97 22.36
N TYR A 292 -16.97 20.46 23.55
CA TYR A 292 -16.50 19.62 24.66
C TYR A 292 -17.62 19.14 25.60
N GLU A 293 -18.70 19.91 25.77
CA GLU A 293 -19.80 19.55 26.69
C GLU A 293 -20.63 18.37 26.16
N ASP A 294 -20.79 18.25 24.85
CA ASP A 294 -21.63 17.21 24.22
C ASP A 294 -20.99 15.81 24.22
N ARG A 295 -19.71 15.70 24.64
CA ARG A 295 -18.94 14.45 24.59
C ARG A 295 -18.82 13.70 25.91
N ARG A 296 -19.29 14.25 27.03
CA ARG A 296 -19.14 13.60 28.34
C ARG A 296 -20.30 12.72 28.79
N ILE A 297 -21.50 12.78 28.22
CA ILE A 297 -22.58 11.86 28.61
C ILE A 297 -23.53 11.58 27.42
N SER A 298 -23.34 10.42 26.77
CA SER A 298 -24.42 9.73 26.06
C SER A 298 -24.51 8.29 26.57
N VAL A 299 -25.12 8.16 27.76
CA VAL A 299 -25.69 6.89 28.21
C VAL A 299 -26.85 6.56 27.26
N LEU A 300 -26.76 5.40 26.60
CA LEU A 300 -27.76 4.81 25.71
C LEU A 300 -29.22 5.11 26.13
N PRO A 301 -30.09 5.64 25.25
CA PRO A 301 -31.51 5.62 25.52
C PRO A 301 -32.05 4.20 25.34
N LYS A 302 -32.65 3.71 26.42
CA LYS A 302 -33.42 2.46 26.49
C LYS A 302 -34.50 2.41 25.40
N THR A 303 -34.72 1.21 24.89
CA THR A 303 -35.91 0.80 24.16
C THR A 303 -37.19 1.25 24.87
N SER A 304 -38.04 2.04 24.20
CA SER A 304 -39.42 2.27 24.63
C SER A 304 -40.37 1.99 23.48
N SER A 305 -41.30 1.09 23.78
CA SER A 305 -42.46 0.65 23.03
C SER A 305 -43.40 1.78 22.61
N TYR A 306 -43.85 1.78 21.35
CA TYR A 306 -44.99 2.58 20.90
C TYR A 306 -46.32 1.79 21.07
N PRO A 307 -47.39 2.39 21.62
CA PRO A 307 -48.76 1.93 21.43
C PRO A 307 -49.46 2.63 20.24
N PRO A 308 -50.61 2.10 19.75
CA PRO A 308 -51.14 2.43 18.43
C PRO A 308 -52.19 3.57 18.40
N ASN A 309 -52.29 4.18 17.21
CA ASN A 309 -53.42 4.91 16.59
C ASN A 309 -53.91 6.25 17.19
N SER A 310 -53.92 7.30 16.36
CA SER A 310 -55.16 7.80 15.71
C SER A 310 -54.86 8.95 14.71
N SER A 311 -55.58 8.91 13.58
CA SER A 311 -55.57 9.77 12.40
C SER A 311 -56.13 11.18 12.58
N SER A 312 -55.64 12.15 11.79
CA SER A 312 -56.47 13.17 11.14
C SER A 312 -55.75 13.81 9.93
N LEU A 313 -56.29 13.60 8.73
CA LEU A 313 -55.91 14.24 7.48
C LEU A 313 -56.61 15.61 7.36
N THR A 314 -55.89 16.65 6.95
CA THR A 314 -56.42 17.75 6.13
C THR A 314 -55.33 18.30 5.18
N PRO A 315 -55.67 18.67 3.94
CA PRO A 315 -54.70 19.01 2.88
C PRO A 315 -54.52 20.53 2.70
N VAL A 316 -53.34 20.98 2.27
CA VAL A 316 -53.11 22.35 1.81
C VAL A 316 -52.68 22.35 0.35
N SER A 317 -53.45 23.08 -0.45
CA SER A 317 -53.35 23.31 -1.89
C SER A 317 -52.18 24.23 -2.26
N VAL A 318 -51.54 24.00 -3.41
CA VAL A 318 -50.52 24.88 -4.00
C VAL A 318 -51.03 25.38 -5.36
N SER A 319 -51.24 26.69 -5.47
CA SER A 319 -51.58 27.40 -6.72
C SER A 319 -50.34 27.69 -7.58
N PRO A 320 -50.45 27.73 -8.92
CA PRO A 320 -49.31 27.91 -9.81
C PRO A 320 -49.16 29.37 -10.26
N SER A 321 -48.17 30.09 -9.74
CA SER A 321 -47.70 31.34 -10.37
C SER A 321 -46.27 31.67 -9.95
N SER A 322 -45.34 31.54 -10.92
CA SER A 322 -44.03 32.23 -11.08
C SER A 322 -42.93 31.28 -11.55
N ARG A 323 -42.87 31.05 -12.87
CA ARG A 323 -41.70 30.49 -13.57
C ARG A 323 -40.69 31.62 -13.81
N PRO A 324 -39.39 31.45 -13.47
CA PRO A 324 -38.33 32.24 -14.08
C PRO A 324 -37.99 31.72 -15.49
N SER A 325 -37.72 32.65 -16.40
CA SER A 325 -37.47 32.45 -17.82
C SER A 325 -36.14 31.75 -18.14
N ILE A 326 -36.20 30.81 -19.08
CA ILE A 326 -35.06 30.09 -19.67
C ILE A 326 -34.36 31.03 -20.68
N ARG A 327 -33.06 31.29 -20.51
CA ARG A 327 -32.23 31.97 -21.53
C ARG A 327 -31.78 30.97 -22.61
N PRO A 328 -31.75 31.32 -23.91
CA PRO A 328 -31.23 30.45 -24.95
C PRO A 328 -29.69 30.35 -24.92
N VAL A 329 -29.17 29.15 -25.17
CA VAL A 329 -27.76 28.82 -25.37
C VAL A 329 -27.37 29.14 -26.82
N PRO A 330 -26.25 29.86 -27.10
CA PRO A 330 -25.80 30.12 -28.46
C PRO A 330 -25.15 28.87 -29.11
N PRO A 331 -25.19 28.74 -30.46
CA PRO A 331 -24.79 27.52 -31.16
C PRO A 331 -23.27 27.27 -31.14
N LEU A 332 -22.89 25.98 -31.11
CA LEU A 332 -21.51 25.50 -31.26
C LEU A 332 -20.96 25.88 -32.64
N GLY A 333 -19.90 26.68 -32.64
CA GLY A 333 -19.05 26.94 -33.81
C GLY A 333 -17.72 26.20 -33.71
N ASP A 334 -17.46 25.42 -34.74
CA ASP A 334 -16.21 24.97 -35.36
C ASP A 334 -15.04 24.35 -34.56
N SER A 335 -14.54 23.30 -35.20
CA SER A 335 -13.39 22.43 -34.90
C SER A 335 -12.10 23.19 -34.61
N VAL A 336 -11.49 22.87 -33.46
CA VAL A 336 -10.12 23.27 -33.14
C VAL A 336 -9.14 22.26 -33.75
N ASN A 337 -8.27 22.76 -34.62
CA ASN A 337 -7.12 22.07 -35.21
C ASN A 337 -6.15 21.58 -34.11
N LEU A 338 -5.78 20.32 -34.18
CA LEU A 338 -4.60 19.75 -33.49
C LEU A 338 -3.40 19.91 -34.43
N GLU A 339 -2.62 20.98 -34.24
CA GLU A 339 -1.24 21.01 -34.72
C GLU A 339 -0.30 20.60 -33.59
N GLN A 340 0.45 19.54 -33.88
CA GLN A 340 1.79 19.17 -33.41
C GLN A 340 2.29 19.81 -32.10
N PHE A 341 2.37 18.99 -31.04
CA PHE A 341 3.57 18.79 -30.22
C PHE A 341 3.56 17.38 -29.61
#